data_AF-A0A409XRU0-F1
#
_entry.id   AF-A0A409XRU0-F1
#
_cell.length_a   1.000
_cell.length_b   1.000
_cell.length_c   1.000
_cell.angle_alpha   90.00
_cell.angle_beta   90.00
_cell.angle_gamma   90.00
#
_symmetry.space_group_name_H-M   'P 1'
#
loop_
_entity.id
_entity.type
_entity.pdbx_description
1 polymer ?
#
loop_
_entity_poly.entity_id
_entity_poly.type
_entity_poly.pdbx_seq_one_letter_code
_entity_poly.pdbx_strand_id
1 'polypeptide(L)'
;MKRQICNKICAMLTKITEDDSVLMHYINYEEKIVRSFGVELIGWTYDKFVNPSKLSTSLPGLQKLLDAINSGSCRFIRLTPLQLTEHCQAHQQAIASGSIPVPRMHKPQNDRGTKRKSVDESDKENENSGNAQTMFKKRHTSTVKKKALGQPKSAEMVDSEDSGKESSCHLIDLFLFCVHIISITSHVNVCC
;
A
#
# COMPACT_ATOMS: atom_id res chain seq x y z
N MET A 1 20.74 -11.50 -10.16
CA MET A 1 19.67 -12.35 -9.58
C MET A 1 18.52 -11.54 -9.00
N LYS A 2 18.71 -10.65 -8.00
CA LYS A 2 17.61 -9.87 -7.40
C LYS A 2 16.69 -9.16 -8.42
N ARG A 3 17.26 -8.46 -9.41
CA ARG A 3 16.50 -7.82 -10.51
C ARG A 3 15.70 -8.83 -11.34
N GLN A 4 16.27 -10.01 -11.62
CA GLN A 4 15.59 -11.06 -12.37
C GLN A 4 14.37 -11.59 -11.60
N ILE A 5 14.51 -11.77 -10.28
CA ILE A 5 13.40 -12.16 -9.39
C ILE A 5 12.29 -11.09 -9.43
N CYS A 6 12.62 -9.81 -9.26
CA CYS A 6 11.65 -8.73 -9.36
C CYS A 6 10.91 -8.76 -10.71
N ASN A 7 11.64 -8.85 -11.83
CA ASN A 7 11.04 -8.87 -13.16
C ASN A 7 10.11 -10.07 -13.36
N LYS A 8 10.51 -11.26 -12.89
CA LYS A 8 9.67 -12.47 -12.96
C LYS A 8 8.40 -12.33 -12.14
N ILE A 9 8.48 -11.79 -10.92
CA ILE A 9 7.30 -11.55 -10.07
C ILE A 9 6.34 -10.56 -10.75
N CYS A 10 6.84 -9.44 -11.27
CA CYS A 10 6.00 -8.48 -11.99
C CYS A 10 5.37 -9.12 -13.24
N ALA A 11 6.13 -9.88 -14.03
CA ALA A 11 5.60 -10.58 -15.20
C ALA A 11 4.52 -11.61 -14.84
N MET A 12 4.67 -12.35 -13.74
CA MET A 12 3.63 -13.26 -13.25
C MET A 12 2.37 -12.52 -12.79
N LEU A 13 2.54 -11.38 -12.12
CA LEU A 13 1.43 -10.54 -11.68
C LEU A 13 0.64 -10.00 -12.89
N THR A 14 1.32 -9.39 -13.84
CA THR A 14 0.73 -8.91 -15.10
C THR A 14 0.01 -10.04 -15.84
N LYS A 15 0.60 -11.23 -15.91
CA LYS A 15 -0.01 -12.38 -16.59
C LYS A 15 -1.32 -12.83 -15.93
N ILE A 16 -1.42 -12.74 -14.60
CA ILE A 16 -2.64 -13.16 -13.88
C ILE A 16 -3.68 -12.05 -13.80
N THR A 17 -3.30 -10.78 -13.84
CA THR A 17 -4.24 -9.64 -13.83
C THR A 17 -4.67 -9.23 -15.24
N GLU A 18 -3.95 -9.67 -16.28
CA GLU A 18 -4.14 -9.24 -17.67
C GLU A 18 -3.89 -7.73 -17.88
N ASP A 19 -3.17 -7.11 -16.95
CA ASP A 19 -2.88 -5.68 -16.93
C ASP A 19 -1.36 -5.41 -16.90
N ASP A 20 -0.84 -4.86 -18.01
CA ASP A 20 0.59 -4.56 -18.17
C ASP A 20 1.08 -3.37 -17.33
N SER A 21 0.15 -2.53 -16.85
CA SER A 21 0.47 -1.35 -16.04
C SER A 21 0.68 -1.67 -14.56
N VAL A 22 0.34 -2.89 -14.12
CA VAL A 22 0.36 -3.26 -12.71
C VAL A 22 1.79 -3.46 -12.24
N LEU A 23 2.14 -2.74 -11.18
CA LEU A 23 3.43 -2.86 -10.50
C LEU A 23 3.26 -3.48 -9.13
N MET A 24 4.26 -4.29 -8.74
CA MET A 24 4.24 -5.00 -7.47
C MET A 24 4.46 -4.06 -6.28
N HIS A 25 3.48 -3.99 -5.37
CA HIS A 25 3.54 -3.22 -4.14
C HIS A 25 3.79 -4.14 -2.93
N TYR A 26 4.99 -4.09 -2.35
CA TYR A 26 5.36 -4.93 -1.21
C TYR A 26 4.93 -4.37 0.15
N ILE A 27 4.87 -3.05 0.31
CA ILE A 27 4.55 -2.41 1.60
C ILE A 27 3.04 -2.48 1.87
N ASN A 28 2.24 -2.20 0.85
CA ASN A 28 0.78 -2.24 0.93
C ASN A 28 0.25 -3.41 0.10
N TYR A 29 0.88 -4.59 0.25
CA TYR A 29 0.55 -5.78 -0.52
C TYR A 29 -0.92 -6.17 -0.38
N GLU A 30 -1.40 -6.21 0.86
CA GLU A 30 -2.77 -6.56 1.17
C GLU A 30 -3.80 -5.65 0.49
N GLU A 31 -3.61 -4.34 0.58
CA GLU A 31 -4.58 -3.38 0.03
C GLU A 31 -4.50 -3.26 -1.49
N LYS A 32 -3.28 -3.18 -2.04
CA LYS A 32 -3.05 -2.85 -3.46
C LYS A 32 -2.99 -4.06 -4.35
N ILE A 33 -2.67 -5.24 -3.82
CA ILE A 33 -2.56 -6.47 -4.61
C ILE A 33 -3.72 -7.40 -4.28
N VAL A 34 -3.80 -7.87 -3.03
CA VAL A 34 -4.80 -8.88 -2.64
C VAL A 34 -6.21 -8.32 -2.76
N ARG A 35 -6.51 -7.19 -2.10
CA ARG A 35 -7.86 -6.60 -2.11
C ARG A 35 -8.27 -6.02 -3.46
N SER A 36 -7.33 -5.44 -4.21
CA SER A 36 -7.64 -4.75 -5.47
C SER A 36 -7.79 -5.71 -6.64
N PHE A 37 -6.95 -6.75 -6.73
CA PHE A 37 -6.94 -7.69 -7.85
C PHE A 37 -7.48 -9.08 -7.48
N GLY A 38 -7.70 -9.36 -6.19
CA GLY A 38 -8.13 -10.68 -5.75
C GLY A 38 -7.06 -11.75 -5.99
N VAL A 39 -5.77 -11.41 -5.88
CA VAL A 39 -4.68 -12.36 -6.12
C VAL A 39 -3.74 -12.49 -4.93
N GLU A 40 -3.35 -13.71 -4.62
CA GLU A 40 -2.45 -14.05 -3.52
C GLU A 40 -1.20 -14.76 -4.04
N LEU A 41 -0.04 -14.45 -3.47
CA LEU A 41 1.23 -15.09 -3.80
C LEU A 41 1.48 -16.26 -2.86
N ILE A 42 1.45 -17.48 -3.38
CA ILE A 42 1.72 -18.70 -2.63
C ILE A 42 3.15 -19.17 -2.89
N GLY A 43 3.76 -19.83 -1.89
CA GLY A 43 5.03 -20.52 -2.03
C GLY A 43 6.26 -19.61 -1.92
N TRP A 44 6.12 -18.49 -1.19
CA TRP A 44 7.24 -17.62 -0.87
C TRP A 44 8.22 -18.32 0.09
N THR A 45 9.51 -18.35 -0.27
CA THR A 45 10.52 -19.17 0.44
C THR A 45 11.15 -18.50 1.67
N TYR A 46 10.81 -17.26 1.96
CA TYR A 46 11.38 -16.48 3.07
C TYR A 46 10.33 -16.20 4.14
N ASP A 47 10.74 -16.08 5.40
CA ASP A 47 9.83 -15.78 6.52
C ASP A 47 9.15 -14.41 6.37
N LYS A 48 9.83 -13.46 5.71
CA LYS A 48 9.33 -12.10 5.52
C LYS A 48 9.06 -11.84 4.05
N PHE A 49 7.86 -11.38 3.77
CA PHE A 49 7.48 -10.89 2.47
C PHE A 49 7.98 -9.46 2.27
N VAL A 50 9.09 -9.30 1.56
CA VAL A 50 9.72 -8.00 1.31
C VAL A 50 10.23 -7.90 -0.12
N ASN A 51 10.44 -6.68 -0.58
CA ASN A 51 11.00 -6.41 -1.90
C ASN A 51 12.34 -7.18 -2.08
N PRO A 52 12.56 -7.92 -3.17
CA PRO A 52 13.77 -8.69 -3.41
C PRO A 52 15.09 -7.89 -3.35
N SER A 53 15.04 -6.58 -3.58
CA SER A 53 16.19 -5.67 -3.38
C SER A 53 16.61 -5.61 -1.91
N LYS A 54 15.65 -5.61 -0.99
CA LYS A 54 15.84 -5.57 0.48
C LYS A 54 16.11 -6.93 1.10
N LEU A 55 15.95 -8.03 0.35
CA LEU A 55 16.35 -9.35 0.82
C LEU A 55 17.87 -9.40 1.09
N SER A 56 18.28 -10.32 1.97
CA SER A 56 19.69 -10.58 2.26
C SER A 56 20.48 -10.88 0.98
N THR A 57 21.77 -10.56 0.98
CA THR A 57 22.73 -10.89 -0.08
C THR A 57 23.17 -12.36 -0.07
N SER A 58 22.62 -13.18 0.84
CA SER A 58 22.86 -14.62 0.87
C SER A 58 22.42 -15.27 -0.46
N LEU A 59 23.42 -15.74 -1.22
CA LEU A 59 23.23 -16.44 -2.49
C LEU A 59 22.29 -17.65 -2.41
N PRO A 60 22.40 -18.57 -1.43
CA PRO A 60 21.55 -19.76 -1.41
C PRO A 60 20.06 -19.43 -1.23
N GLY A 61 19.72 -18.38 -0.48
CA GLY A 61 18.32 -17.97 -0.33
C GLY A 61 17.74 -17.41 -1.64
N LEU A 62 18.51 -16.58 -2.34
CA LEU A 62 18.08 -15.98 -3.60
C LEU A 62 17.94 -17.01 -4.72
N GLN A 63 18.83 -18.02 -4.74
CA GLN A 63 18.73 -19.14 -5.67
C GLN A 63 17.47 -19.97 -5.39
N LYS A 64 17.23 -20.36 -4.13
CA LYS A 64 16.01 -21.09 -3.74
C LYS A 64 14.73 -20.36 -4.14
N LEU A 65 14.67 -19.04 -3.93
CA LEU A 65 13.52 -18.24 -4.35
C LEU A 65 13.37 -18.21 -5.88
N LEU A 66 14.47 -18.05 -6.61
CA LEU A 66 14.45 -18.07 -8.07
C LEU A 66 14.00 -19.43 -8.62
N ASP A 67 14.47 -20.53 -8.02
CA ASP A 67 14.10 -21.90 -8.38
C ASP A 67 12.65 -22.19 -8.03
N ALA A 68 12.15 -21.70 -6.90
CA ALA A 68 10.73 -21.79 -6.53
C ALA A 68 9.84 -21.07 -7.55
N ILE A 69 10.27 -19.91 -8.05
CA ILE A 69 9.56 -19.18 -9.11
C ILE A 69 9.61 -19.95 -10.43
N ASN A 70 10.77 -20.48 -10.81
CA ASN A 70 10.92 -21.21 -12.07
C ASN A 70 10.17 -22.55 -12.09
N SER A 71 10.11 -23.24 -10.95
CA SER A 71 9.37 -24.49 -10.79
C SER A 71 7.85 -24.29 -10.69
N GLY A 72 7.38 -23.05 -10.49
CA GLY A 72 5.96 -22.76 -10.24
C GLY A 72 5.51 -23.03 -8.80
N SER A 73 6.44 -23.36 -7.91
CA SER A 73 6.19 -23.46 -6.46
C SER A 73 5.77 -22.10 -5.89
N CYS A 74 6.45 -21.03 -6.33
CA CYS A 74 6.10 -19.65 -6.02
C CYS A 74 5.29 -19.04 -7.18
N ARG A 75 3.99 -18.85 -7.00
CA ARG A 75 3.08 -18.34 -8.05
C ARG A 75 1.93 -17.53 -7.46
N PHE A 76 1.33 -16.68 -8.28
CA PHE A 76 0.08 -16.04 -7.93
C PHE A 76 -1.10 -16.97 -8.20
N ILE A 77 -2.09 -16.93 -7.34
CA ILE A 77 -3.40 -17.56 -7.53
C ILE A 77 -4.49 -16.48 -7.50
N ARG A 78 -5.56 -16.68 -8.29
CA ARG A 78 -6.78 -15.87 -8.16
C ARG A 78 -7.60 -16.44 -7.02
N LEU A 79 -7.94 -15.59 -6.05
CA LEU A 79 -8.88 -15.89 -4.98
C LEU A 79 -10.30 -15.82 -5.53
N THR A 80 -11.16 -16.73 -5.08
CA THR A 80 -12.59 -16.60 -5.33
C THR A 80 -13.17 -15.42 -4.52
N PRO A 81 -14.31 -14.84 -4.91
CA PRO A 81 -14.92 -13.74 -4.15
C PRO A 81 -15.17 -14.10 -2.68
N LEU A 82 -15.55 -15.35 -2.41
CA LEU A 82 -15.76 -15.84 -1.04
C LEU A 82 -14.43 -15.84 -0.25
N GLN A 83 -13.38 -16.40 -0.82
CA GLN A 83 -12.05 -16.43 -0.20
C GLN A 83 -11.49 -15.03 0.01
N LEU A 84 -11.73 -14.11 -0.92
CA LEU A 84 -11.31 -12.72 -0.79
C LEU A 84 -12.01 -12.02 0.38
N THR A 85 -13.31 -12.28 0.56
CA THR A 85 -14.06 -11.76 1.72
C THR A 85 -13.53 -12.33 3.04
N GLU A 86 -13.34 -13.65 3.11
CA GLU A 86 -12.76 -14.32 4.28
C GLU A 86 -11.37 -13.75 4.60
N HIS A 87 -10.53 -13.57 3.58
CA HIS A 87 -9.19 -12.98 3.72
C HIS A 87 -9.26 -11.54 4.23
N CYS A 88 -10.18 -10.73 3.70
CA CYS A 88 -10.39 -9.36 4.17
C CYS A 88 -10.84 -9.31 5.63
N GLN A 89 -11.76 -10.18 6.03
CA GLN A 89 -12.26 -10.28 7.40
C GLN A 89 -11.14 -10.72 8.36
N ALA A 90 -10.38 -11.76 8.01
CA ALA A 90 -9.24 -12.20 8.81
C ALA A 90 -8.19 -11.10 8.97
N HIS A 91 -7.88 -10.36 7.91
CA HIS A 91 -6.96 -9.23 7.96
C HIS A 91 -7.49 -8.09 8.85
N GLN A 92 -8.78 -7.77 8.77
CA GLN A 92 -9.42 -6.78 9.65
C GLN A 92 -9.40 -7.20 11.12
N GLN A 93 -9.66 -8.48 11.42
CA GLN A 93 -9.57 -9.02 12.78
C GLN A 93 -8.13 -8.98 13.30
N ALA A 94 -7.14 -9.25 12.45
CA ALA A 94 -5.73 -9.13 12.81
C ALA A 94 -5.31 -7.68 13.11
N ILE A 95 -5.92 -6.70 12.42
CA ILE A 95 -5.74 -5.27 12.75
C ILE A 95 -6.44 -4.93 14.07
N ALA A 96 -7.69 -5.37 14.26
CA ALA A 96 -8.47 -5.06 15.45
C ALA A 96 -7.86 -5.66 16.74
N SER A 97 -7.28 -6.86 16.63
CA SER A 97 -6.52 -7.50 17.71
C SER A 97 -5.13 -6.86 17.95
N GLY A 98 -4.68 -5.97 17.07
CA GLY A 98 -3.37 -5.34 17.15
C GLY A 98 -2.20 -6.23 16.71
N SER A 99 -2.46 -7.41 16.14
CA SER A 99 -1.42 -8.28 15.59
C SER A 99 -0.74 -7.67 14.36
N ILE A 100 -1.48 -6.88 13.57
CA ILE A 100 -0.99 -6.16 12.40
C ILE A 100 -1.19 -4.66 12.63
N PRO A 101 -0.21 -3.79 12.33
CA PRO A 101 -0.38 -2.36 12.47
C PRO A 101 -1.48 -1.85 11.53
N VAL A 102 -2.34 -0.97 12.04
CA VAL A 102 -3.36 -0.27 11.23
C VAL A 102 -2.67 0.41 10.04
N PRO A 103 -3.20 0.27 8.81
CA PRO A 103 -2.70 0.98 7.65
C PRO A 103 -2.62 2.48 7.93
N ARG A 104 -1.44 3.06 7.71
CA ARG A 104 -1.22 4.48 8.01
C ARG A 104 -1.96 5.34 6.99
N MET A 105 -2.96 6.07 7.45
CA MET A 105 -3.55 7.14 6.67
C MET A 105 -2.50 8.26 6.48
N HIS A 106 -2.22 8.61 5.22
CA HIS A 106 -1.29 9.69 4.92
C HIS A 106 -1.84 11.00 5.50
N LYS A 107 -0.98 11.73 6.22
CA LYS A 107 -1.34 13.07 6.70
C LYS A 107 -1.63 13.97 5.49
N PRO A 108 -2.69 14.79 5.53
CA PRO A 108 -2.91 15.78 4.50
C PRO A 108 -1.69 16.68 4.37
N GLN A 109 -1.24 16.94 3.15
CA GLN A 109 -0.12 17.87 2.93
C GLN A 109 -0.57 19.29 3.24
N ASN A 110 0.28 20.06 3.94
CA ASN A 110 -0.02 21.43 4.35
C ASN A 110 -0.15 22.41 3.16
N ASP A 111 0.41 22.06 2.01
CA ASP A 111 0.34 22.86 0.78
C ASP A 111 -0.95 22.65 -0.03
N ARG A 112 -1.79 21.69 0.38
CA ARG A 112 -3.07 21.40 -0.29
C ARG A 112 -3.97 22.63 -0.23
N GLY A 113 -4.13 23.29 -1.39
CA GLY A 113 -4.93 24.51 -1.55
C GLY A 113 -4.12 25.81 -1.63
N THR A 114 -2.79 25.77 -1.53
CA THR A 114 -1.96 26.97 -1.70
C THR A 114 -1.90 27.35 -3.18
N LYS A 115 -2.50 28.48 -3.54
CA LYS A 115 -2.45 29.04 -4.89
C LYS A 115 -0.98 29.35 -5.24
N ARG A 116 -0.43 28.66 -6.24
CA ARG A 116 0.90 28.99 -6.78
C ARG A 116 0.85 30.43 -7.29
N LYS A 117 1.80 31.27 -6.87
CA LYS A 117 1.95 32.62 -7.45
C LYS A 117 2.19 32.46 -8.95
N SER A 118 1.30 33.00 -9.77
CA SER A 118 1.58 33.24 -11.17
C SER A 118 2.73 34.25 -11.22
N VAL A 119 3.84 33.86 -11.84
CA VAL A 119 4.83 34.84 -12.27
C VAL A 119 4.17 35.58 -13.42
N ASP A 120 3.87 36.86 -13.19
CA ASP A 120 3.44 37.76 -14.27
C ASP A 120 4.66 37.99 -15.16
N GLU A 121 4.55 37.59 -16.42
CA GLU A 121 5.57 37.69 -17.45
C GLU A 121 5.46 39.07 -18.08
N SER A 122 5.71 40.09 -17.25
CA SER A 122 5.72 41.49 -17.64
C SER A 122 7.07 42.09 -17.24
N ASP A 123 7.77 42.62 -18.23
CA ASP A 123 9.03 43.37 -18.19
C ASP A 123 10.34 42.54 -18.13
N LYS A 124 10.88 42.26 -19.33
CA LYS A 124 12.23 42.69 -19.74
C LYS A 124 12.48 42.41 -21.22
N GLU A 125 12.12 43.37 -22.07
CA GLU A 125 12.86 43.63 -23.30
C GLU A 125 14.17 44.35 -22.91
N ASN A 126 15.32 43.70 -23.12
CA ASN A 126 16.51 44.38 -23.61
C ASN A 126 17.51 43.35 -24.12
N GLU A 127 17.82 43.42 -25.41
CA GLU A 127 18.89 42.67 -26.05
C GLU A 127 20.26 43.19 -25.57
N ASN A 128 21.13 42.30 -25.08
CA ASN A 128 22.55 42.38 -25.44
C ASN A 128 23.26 41.04 -25.19
N SER A 129 24.08 40.66 -26.17
CA SER A 129 24.83 39.43 -26.28
C SER A 129 25.90 39.28 -25.19
N GLY A 130 26.11 38.05 -24.70
CA GLY A 130 27.26 37.73 -23.84
C GLY A 130 27.14 36.43 -23.06
N ASN A 131 27.63 35.35 -23.66
CA ASN A 131 28.14 34.11 -23.06
C ASN A 131 28.19 34.04 -21.52
N ALA A 132 27.34 33.22 -20.89
CA ALA A 132 27.59 32.73 -19.52
C ALA A 132 26.94 31.36 -19.28
N GLN A 133 27.80 30.37 -19.09
CA GLN A 133 27.48 29.03 -18.58
C GLN A 133 26.68 29.13 -17.27
N THR A 134 25.44 28.67 -17.27
CA THR A 134 24.64 28.56 -16.04
C THR A 134 25.02 27.29 -15.29
N MET A 135 25.89 27.48 -14.29
CA MET A 135 26.28 26.46 -13.34
C MET A 135 25.09 25.96 -12.53
N PHE A 136 24.75 24.68 -12.68
CA PHE A 136 23.85 23.99 -11.77
C PHE A 136 24.46 23.98 -10.35
N LYS A 137 23.92 24.84 -9.49
CA LYS A 137 24.33 25.01 -8.09
C LYS A 137 23.94 23.75 -7.29
N LYS A 138 24.90 22.82 -7.13
CA LYS A 138 24.79 21.70 -6.19
C LYS A 138 24.57 22.25 -4.77
N ARG A 139 23.39 21.98 -4.19
CA ARG A 139 23.13 22.25 -2.76
C ARG A 139 23.87 21.21 -1.92
N HIS A 140 25.02 21.60 -1.39
CA HIS A 140 25.60 20.96 -0.22
C HIS A 140 24.73 21.32 0.99
N THR A 141 23.98 20.36 1.52
CA THR A 141 23.37 20.49 2.85
C THR A 141 24.28 19.81 3.86
N SER A 142 25.15 20.61 4.47
CA SER A 142 25.86 20.27 5.71
C SER A 142 25.23 21.09 6.84
N THR A 143 24.48 20.44 7.74
CA THR A 143 24.23 21.02 9.06
C THR A 143 24.34 19.97 10.15
N VAL A 144 25.18 20.36 11.11
CA VAL A 144 25.76 19.66 12.24
C VAL A 144 24.73 19.50 13.37
N LYS A 145 24.83 18.37 14.08
CA LYS A 145 24.20 18.09 15.38
C LYS A 145 24.48 19.19 16.41
N LYS A 146 23.45 19.67 17.12
CA LYS A 146 23.57 20.06 18.53
C LYS A 146 22.38 19.57 19.34
N LYS A 147 22.70 18.79 20.39
CA LYS A 147 21.84 18.44 21.52
C LYS A 147 21.50 19.71 22.32
N ALA A 148 20.26 19.84 22.77
CA ALA A 148 19.95 20.53 24.01
C ALA A 148 18.72 19.88 24.65
N LEU A 149 18.93 19.52 25.91
CA LEU A 149 18.02 18.95 26.89
C LEU A 149 17.07 20.04 27.39
N GLY A 150 15.78 19.74 27.53
CA GLY A 150 14.81 20.66 28.15
C GLY A 150 13.37 20.16 28.08
N GLN A 151 12.93 19.41 29.09
CA GLN A 151 11.55 19.43 29.60
C GLN A 151 11.46 20.54 30.68
N PRO A 152 10.28 20.97 31.20
CA PRO A 152 8.92 20.42 31.06
C PRO A 152 7.83 21.51 30.77
N LYS A 153 6.55 21.11 30.68
CA LYS A 153 5.42 21.51 31.57
C LYS A 153 4.05 21.64 30.87
N SER A 154 3.04 21.00 31.48
CA SER A 154 1.58 21.29 31.53
C SER A 154 0.80 21.38 30.20
N ALA A 155 -0.14 20.46 29.93
CA ALA A 155 -1.53 20.36 30.43
C ALA A 155 -2.51 21.01 29.44
N GLU A 156 -3.39 20.21 28.81
CA GLU A 156 -4.85 20.34 28.81
C GLU A 156 -5.51 19.44 27.74
N MET A 157 -6.72 19.03 28.07
CA MET A 157 -7.61 18.08 27.40
C MET A 157 -8.16 18.61 26.08
N VAL A 158 -8.37 17.73 25.10
CA VAL A 158 -9.50 17.80 24.16
C VAL A 158 -9.91 16.37 23.79
N ASP A 159 -11.07 15.95 24.28
CA ASP A 159 -11.88 14.87 23.68
C ASP A 159 -12.29 15.27 22.27
N SER A 160 -12.14 14.38 21.29
CA SER A 160 -12.71 14.59 19.96
C SER A 160 -13.21 13.27 19.39
N GLU A 161 -14.51 13.30 19.16
CA GLU A 161 -15.41 12.24 18.75
C GLU A 161 -14.95 11.57 17.44
N ASP A 162 -14.88 10.24 17.48
CA ASP A 162 -14.51 9.39 16.35
C ASP A 162 -15.66 9.31 15.34
N SER A 163 -15.63 10.22 14.36
CA SER A 163 -16.48 10.13 13.18
C SER A 163 -16.04 8.96 12.30
N GLY A 164 -16.69 7.82 12.54
CA GLY A 164 -16.59 6.61 11.74
C GLY A 164 -16.71 6.91 10.25
N LYS A 165 -15.61 6.76 9.54
CA LYS A 165 -15.63 6.64 8.08
C LYS A 165 -15.70 5.15 7.78
N GLU A 166 -16.92 4.69 7.58
CA GLU A 166 -17.26 3.35 7.12
C GLU A 166 -16.39 3.01 5.90
N SER A 167 -15.36 2.22 6.17
CA SER A 167 -14.57 1.59 5.13
C SER A 167 -15.46 0.63 4.35
N SER A 168 -15.36 0.67 3.03
CA SER A 168 -16.25 0.08 2.02
C SER A 168 -16.38 -1.46 2.02
N CYS A 169 -16.26 -2.11 3.17
CA CYS A 169 -16.60 -3.51 3.38
C CYS A 169 -18.06 -3.69 3.83
N HIS A 170 -18.65 -2.71 4.55
CA HIS A 170 -20.03 -2.83 5.07
C HIS A 170 -21.13 -2.89 4.00
N LEU A 171 -20.86 -2.38 2.79
CA LEU A 171 -21.88 -2.33 1.74
C LEU A 171 -22.21 -3.71 1.15
N ILE A 172 -21.33 -4.70 1.34
CA ILE A 172 -21.58 -6.09 0.96
C ILE A 172 -22.18 -6.88 2.13
N ASP A 173 -21.82 -6.52 3.38
CA ASP A 173 -22.37 -7.15 4.58
C ASP A 173 -23.88 -6.92 4.75
N LEU A 174 -24.42 -5.75 4.37
CA LEU A 174 -25.86 -5.49 4.44
C LEU A 174 -26.67 -6.37 3.46
N PHE A 175 -26.11 -6.69 2.29
CA PHE A 175 -26.79 -7.54 1.32
C PHE A 175 -26.88 -8.99 1.79
N LEU A 176 -25.84 -9.51 2.46
CA LEU A 176 -25.86 -10.87 2.99
C LEU A 176 -26.72 -11.01 4.25
N PHE A 177 -26.74 -10.00 5.13
CA PHE A 177 -27.63 -10.01 6.30
C PHE A 177 -29.12 -10.00 5.89
N CYS A 178 -29.48 -9.25 4.86
CA CYS A 178 -30.86 -9.25 4.34
C CYS A 178 -31.27 -10.61 3.75
N VAL A 179 -30.39 -11.28 2.98
CA VAL A 179 -30.73 -12.59 2.39
C VAL A 179 -30.86 -13.67 3.47
N HIS A 180 -30.04 -13.61 4.54
CA HIS A 180 -30.12 -14.59 5.63
C HIS A 180 -31.39 -14.42 6.48
N ILE A 181 -31.85 -13.19 6.73
CA ILE A 181 -33.12 -12.96 7.45
C ILE A 181 -34.32 -13.43 6.62
N ILE A 182 -34.33 -13.22 5.30
CA ILE A 182 -35.46 -13.65 4.44
C ILE A 182 -35.57 -15.19 4.40
N SER A 183 -34.45 -15.91 4.46
CA SER A 183 -34.45 -17.38 4.43
C SER A 183 -35.00 -18.01 5.73
N ILE A 184 -34.72 -17.41 6.89
CA ILE A 184 -35.18 -17.92 8.19
C ILE A 184 -36.70 -17.78 8.34
N THR A 185 -37.29 -16.70 7.84
CA THR A 185 -38.75 -16.47 7.96
C THR A 185 -39.59 -17.43 7.10
N SER A 186 -39.00 -18.00 6.04
CA SER A 186 -39.72 -18.92 5.14
C SER A 186 -39.87 -20.34 5.73
N HIS A 187 -39.06 -20.70 6.73
CA HIS A 187 -39.03 -22.05 7.28
C HIS A 187 -39.99 -22.27 8.46
N VAL A 188 -40.61 -21.21 8.99
CA VAL A 188 -41.51 -21.30 10.16
C VAL A 188 -42.99 -21.43 9.75
N ASN A 189 -43.33 -21.28 8.47
CA ASN A 189 -44.73 -21.20 8.02
C ASN A 189 -45.28 -22.48 7.34
N VAL A 190 -44.61 -23.62 7.47
CA VAL A 190 -45.02 -24.91 6.85
C VAL A 190 -45.31 -26.00 7.89
N CYS A 191 -45.84 -25.62 9.06
CA CYS A 191 -46.36 -26.55 10.06
C CYS A 191 -47.70 -26.04 10.61
N CYS A 192 -48.73 -26.02 9.77
CA CYS A 192 -50.14 -25.99 10.15
C CYS A 192 -50.85 -27.13 9.42
#